data_AF-A0A962MJ88-F1
#
_entry.id   AF-A0A962MJ88-F1
#
_cell.length_a   1.000
_cell.length_b   1.000
_cell.length_c   1.000
_cell.angle_alpha   90.00
_cell.angle_beta   90.00
_cell.angle_gamma   90.00
#
_symmetry.space_group_name_H-M   'P 1'
#
loop_
_entity.id
_entity.type
_entity.pdbx_description
1 polymer ?
#
loop_
_entity_poly.entity_id
_entity_poly.type
_entity_poly.pdbx_seq_one_letter_code
_entity_poly.pdbx_strand_id
1 'polypeptide(L)'
;MRVGDPFPQRIVCLTEEPTEVLYALGEERRIVGISGFTVRPPRARREKPKVSAFTSAKTDAILELEPDLVIGFSDIQADIARDLIKAGIEVWISNHRSVAGILGYIRRLGAMVGASAKAERYAGEAEAHIAAVEAAAARLPRRPRV
;
A
#
# COMPACT_ATOMS: atom_id res chain seq x y z
N MET A 1 -26.84 -18.09 6.40
CA MET A 1 -25.88 -17.01 6.69
C MET A 1 -25.35 -16.49 5.36
N ARG A 2 -25.47 -15.18 5.07
CA ARG A 2 -24.79 -14.61 3.90
C ARG A 2 -23.31 -14.57 4.24
N VAL A 3 -22.50 -15.33 3.50
CA VAL A 3 -21.04 -15.15 3.54
C VAL A 3 -20.80 -13.72 3.05
N GLY A 4 -20.18 -12.88 3.88
CA GLY A 4 -19.83 -11.51 3.52
C GLY A 4 -18.81 -11.48 2.37
N ASP A 5 -18.44 -10.27 1.93
CA ASP A 5 -17.30 -10.09 1.03
C ASP A 5 -16.06 -10.80 1.64
N PRO A 6 -15.45 -11.78 0.95
CA PRO A 6 -14.36 -12.59 1.51
C PRO A 6 -13.02 -11.83 1.59
N PHE A 7 -12.94 -10.60 1.06
CA PHE A 7 -11.73 -9.80 1.06
C PHE A 7 -11.68 -8.82 2.25
N PRO A 8 -10.50 -8.37 2.68
CA PRO A 8 -10.33 -7.39 3.75
C PRO A 8 -11.14 -6.12 3.51
N GLN A 9 -11.84 -5.65 4.54
CA GLN A 9 -12.71 -4.47 4.52
C GLN A 9 -12.24 -3.37 5.48
N ARG A 10 -11.31 -3.65 6.40
CA ARG A 10 -10.81 -2.72 7.41
C ARG A 10 -9.28 -2.76 7.44
N ILE A 11 -8.68 -2.01 6.53
CA ILE A 11 -7.24 -2.02 6.27
C ILE A 11 -6.56 -0.85 6.97
N VAL A 12 -5.48 -1.13 7.70
CA VAL A 12 -4.54 -0.10 8.16
C VAL A 12 -3.29 -0.10 7.28
N CYS A 13 -2.96 1.07 6.75
CA CYS A 13 -1.80 1.31 5.89
C CYS A 13 -0.66 1.94 6.71
N LEU A 14 0.40 1.20 7.00
CA LEU A 14 1.53 1.70 7.81
C LEU A 14 2.54 2.53 7.00
N THR A 15 2.41 2.54 5.67
CA THR A 15 3.20 3.36 4.73
C THR A 15 2.29 4.08 3.72
N GLU A 16 2.88 5.01 2.95
CA GLU A 16 2.18 5.74 1.91
C GLU A 16 1.74 4.82 0.75
N GLU A 17 2.57 3.86 0.34
CA GLU A 17 2.35 3.05 -0.85
C GLU A 17 1.02 2.25 -0.86
N PRO A 18 0.63 1.50 0.19
CA PRO A 18 -0.67 0.83 0.21
C PRO A 18 -1.84 1.83 0.19
N THR A 19 -1.64 3.02 0.78
CA THR A 19 -2.64 4.08 0.71
C THR A 19 -2.81 4.53 -0.74
N GLU A 20 -1.73 4.96 -1.41
CA GLU A 20 -1.80 5.42 -2.80
C GLU A 20 -2.45 4.38 -3.72
N VAL A 21 -2.04 3.11 -3.64
CA VAL A 21 -2.58 2.06 -4.49
C VAL A 21 -4.06 1.86 -4.23
N LEU A 22 -4.50 1.72 -2.98
CA LEU A 22 -5.93 1.52 -2.69
C LEU A 22 -6.80 2.70 -3.16
N TYR A 23 -6.32 3.95 -3.04
CA TYR A 23 -7.02 5.10 -3.61
C TYR A 23 -7.04 5.05 -5.14
N ALA A 24 -5.94 4.68 -5.80
CA ALA A 24 -5.88 4.55 -7.26
C ALA A 24 -6.83 3.47 -7.80
N LEU A 25 -7.07 2.41 -7.02
CA LEU A 25 -8.02 1.35 -7.35
C LEU A 25 -9.49 1.69 -6.99
N GLY A 26 -9.74 2.85 -6.36
CA GLY A 26 -11.07 3.23 -5.88
C GLY A 26 -11.56 2.34 -4.73
N GLU A 27 -10.63 1.87 -3.88
CA GLU A 27 -10.88 0.98 -2.75
C GLU A 27 -10.57 1.66 -1.40
N GLU A 28 -10.47 2.99 -1.36
CA GLU A 28 -10.17 3.79 -0.17
C GLU A 28 -11.21 3.64 0.95
N ARG A 29 -12.42 3.17 0.62
CA ARG A 29 -13.47 2.86 1.60
C ARG A 29 -13.01 1.83 2.64
N ARG A 30 -12.08 0.95 2.26
CA ARG A 30 -11.54 -0.12 3.12
C ARG A 30 -10.53 0.41 4.13
N ILE A 31 -9.94 1.57 3.88
CA ILE A 31 -8.88 2.11 4.74
C ILE A 31 -9.50 2.68 6.01
N VAL A 32 -9.11 2.17 7.17
CA VAL A 32 -9.54 2.66 8.49
C VAL A 32 -8.46 3.44 9.21
N GLY A 33 -7.19 3.28 8.83
CA GLY A 33 -6.07 4.05 9.40
C GLY A 33 -4.89 4.14 8.44
N ILE A 34 -4.11 5.22 8.57
CA ILE A 34 -2.96 5.50 7.71
C ILE A 34 -1.71 5.88 8.52
N SER A 35 -0.57 5.84 7.84
CA SER A 35 0.68 6.40 8.33
C SER A 35 0.61 7.92 8.46
N GLY A 36 1.31 8.45 9.47
CA GLY A 36 1.59 9.87 9.59
C GLY A 36 2.40 10.45 8.42
N PHE A 37 3.05 9.60 7.62
CA PHE A 37 3.83 9.98 6.43
C PHE A 37 3.04 9.95 5.12
N THR A 38 1.80 9.44 5.11
CA THR A 38 0.97 9.45 3.91
C THR A 38 0.69 10.88 3.48
N VAL A 39 1.18 11.33 2.33
CA VAL A 39 0.89 12.66 1.76
C VAL A 39 0.14 12.57 0.43
N ARG A 40 0.06 11.38 -0.16
CA ARG A 40 -0.64 11.09 -1.40
C ARG A 40 -1.70 9.98 -1.24
N PRO A 41 -2.90 10.17 -1.84
CA PRO A 41 -3.40 11.46 -2.31
C PRO A 41 -3.59 12.43 -1.13
N PRO A 42 -3.46 13.76 -1.31
CA PRO A 42 -3.55 14.73 -0.20
C PRO A 42 -4.84 14.63 0.64
N ARG A 43 -5.93 14.19 0.02
CA ARG A 43 -7.22 13.97 0.68
C ARG A 43 -7.19 12.87 1.76
N ALA A 44 -6.32 11.86 1.62
CA ALA A 44 -6.25 10.73 2.55
C ALA A 44 -5.95 11.18 3.99
N ARG A 45 -5.09 12.20 4.17
CA ARG A 45 -4.74 12.76 5.48
C ARG A 45 -5.90 13.43 6.21
N ARG A 46 -6.88 13.93 5.45
CA ARG A 46 -8.08 14.59 5.95
C ARG A 46 -9.17 13.58 6.26
N GLU A 47 -9.24 12.52 5.48
CA GLU A 47 -10.29 11.50 5.54
C GLU A 47 -10.01 10.41 6.56
N LYS A 48 -8.74 10.12 6.87
CA LYS A 48 -8.33 8.95 7.67
C LYS A 48 -7.54 9.32 8.92
N PRO A 49 -7.72 8.60 10.05
CA PRO A 49 -6.90 8.79 11.25
C PRO A 49 -5.46 8.32 11.02
N LYS A 50 -4.51 8.97 11.70
CA LYS A 50 -3.07 8.64 11.61
C LYS A 50 -2.69 7.79 12.80
N VAL A 51 -2.29 6.54 12.57
CA VAL A 51 -2.09 5.54 13.62
C VAL A 51 -0.65 5.02 13.74
N SER A 52 0.23 5.41 12.82
CA SER A 52 1.65 5.08 12.89
C SER A 52 2.54 6.24 12.47
N ALA A 53 3.79 6.20 12.91
CA ALA A 53 4.92 6.82 12.24
C ALA A 53 5.65 5.74 11.40
N PHE A 54 6.84 6.04 10.87
CA PHE A 54 7.56 5.11 9.99
C PHE A 54 8.13 3.91 10.77
N THR A 55 8.71 4.17 11.94
CA THR A 55 9.37 3.19 12.81
C THR A 55 8.61 2.88 14.09
N SER A 56 7.46 3.51 14.33
CA SER A 56 6.63 3.26 15.50
C SER A 56 5.15 3.23 15.14
N ALA A 57 4.39 2.39 15.82
CA ALA A 57 2.95 2.30 15.67
C ALA A 57 2.27 2.52 17.02
N LYS A 58 1.09 3.14 17.00
CA LYS A 58 0.22 3.22 18.17
C LYS A 58 -0.65 1.97 18.20
N THR A 59 -0.12 0.85 18.70
CA THR A 59 -0.80 -0.46 18.63
C THR A 59 -2.22 -0.40 19.17
N ASP A 60 -2.44 0.25 20.32
CA ASP A 60 -3.79 0.40 20.89
C ASP A 60 -4.74 1.14 19.94
N ALA A 61 -4.28 2.25 19.35
CA ALA A 61 -5.07 3.00 18.37
C ALA A 61 -5.31 2.21 17.07
N ILE A 62 -4.42 1.27 16.71
CA ILE A 62 -4.65 0.36 15.58
C ILE A 62 -5.73 -0.66 15.97
N LEU A 63 -5.66 -1.25 17.15
CA LEU A 63 -6.64 -2.24 17.63
C LEU A 63 -8.05 -1.64 17.80
N GLU A 64 -8.15 -0.39 18.26
CA GLU A 64 -9.41 0.37 18.33
C GLU A 64 -10.09 0.55 16.96
N LEU A 65 -9.34 0.50 15.87
CA LEU A 65 -9.88 0.54 14.52
C LEU A 65 -10.35 -0.83 14.03
N GLU A 66 -10.24 -1.89 14.83
CA GLU A 66 -10.68 -3.25 14.50
C GLU A 66 -10.28 -3.68 13.06
N PRO A 67 -8.99 -3.58 12.66
CA PRO A 67 -8.60 -3.92 11.32
C PRO A 67 -8.65 -5.43 11.09
N ASP A 68 -9.01 -5.83 9.87
CA ASP A 68 -8.90 -7.21 9.40
C ASP A 68 -7.61 -7.45 8.61
N LEU A 69 -6.90 -6.39 8.20
CA LEU A 69 -5.59 -6.48 7.58
C LEU A 69 -4.75 -5.23 7.92
N VAL A 70 -3.46 -5.44 8.23
CA VAL A 70 -2.47 -4.35 8.30
C VAL A 70 -1.42 -4.55 7.22
N ILE A 71 -1.11 -3.48 6.48
CA ILE A 71 -0.09 -3.50 5.43
C ILE A 71 1.08 -2.60 5.81
N GLY A 72 2.28 -3.17 5.82
CA GLY A 72 3.53 -2.45 6.03
C GLY A 72 4.58 -2.74 4.97
N PHE A 73 5.76 -2.16 5.16
CA PHE A 73 6.88 -2.25 4.23
C PHE A 73 8.21 -2.49 4.95
N SER A 74 8.95 -3.47 4.43
CA SER A 74 10.32 -3.80 4.82
C SER A 74 10.51 -4.39 6.22
N ASP A 75 11.73 -4.89 6.41
CA ASP A 75 12.30 -5.26 7.71
C ASP A 75 12.23 -4.14 8.77
N ILE A 76 12.24 -2.87 8.37
CA ILE A 76 12.13 -1.73 9.31
C ILE A 76 10.83 -1.75 10.13
N GLN A 77 9.77 -2.40 9.63
CA GLN A 77 8.50 -2.56 10.34
C GLN A 77 8.30 -3.97 10.92
N ALA A 78 9.35 -4.79 10.99
CA ALA A 78 9.26 -6.17 11.47
C ALA A 78 8.80 -6.27 12.94
N ASP A 79 9.28 -5.39 13.82
CA ASP A 79 8.84 -5.37 15.22
C ASP A 79 7.36 -4.99 15.35
N ILE A 80 6.90 -3.99 14.58
CA ILE A 80 5.49 -3.60 14.51
C ILE A 80 4.65 -4.77 14.02
N ALA A 81 5.09 -5.45 12.95
CA ALA A 81 4.41 -6.61 12.39
C ALA A 81 4.31 -7.74 13.42
N ARG A 82 5.41 -8.07 14.10
CA ARG A 82 5.45 -9.08 15.16
C ARG A 82 4.42 -8.78 16.24
N ASP A 83 4.36 -7.54 16.71
CA ASP A 83 3.49 -7.16 17.82
C ASP A 83 2.02 -7.17 17.42
N LEU A 84 1.69 -6.78 16.19
CA LEU A 84 0.33 -6.88 15.63
C LEU A 84 -0.10 -8.34 15.40
N ILE A 85 0.80 -9.20 14.92
CA ILE A 85 0.54 -10.64 14.77
C ILE A 85 0.28 -11.27 16.14
N LYS A 86 1.06 -10.91 17.18
CA LYS A 86 0.82 -11.36 18.56
C LYS A 86 -0.54 -10.91 19.10
N ALA A 87 -1.05 -9.79 18.62
CA ALA A 87 -2.39 -9.29 18.94
C ALA A 87 -3.51 -9.94 18.10
N GLY A 88 -3.18 -10.91 17.22
CA GLY A 88 -4.14 -11.66 16.42
C GLY A 88 -4.56 -10.97 15.11
N ILE A 89 -3.85 -9.94 14.68
CA ILE A 89 -4.14 -9.21 13.44
C ILE A 89 -3.39 -9.85 12.27
N GLU A 90 -4.05 -10.01 11.12
CA GLU A 90 -3.40 -10.40 9.87
C GLU A 90 -2.52 -9.25 9.35
N VAL A 91 -1.26 -9.55 9.01
CA VAL A 91 -0.29 -8.55 8.57
C VAL A 91 0.40 -8.98 7.28
N TRP A 92 0.46 -8.07 6.31
CA TRP A 92 1.29 -8.21 5.12
C TRP A 92 2.43 -7.19 5.13
N ILE A 93 3.68 -7.67 5.10
CA ILE A 93 4.87 -6.84 4.92
C ILE A 93 5.40 -7.00 3.49
N SER A 94 5.23 -5.94 2.71
CA SER A 94 5.75 -5.81 1.36
C SER A 94 7.25 -5.49 1.39
N ASN A 95 8.03 -5.94 0.40
CA ASN A 95 9.48 -5.72 0.39
C ASN A 95 10.07 -5.58 -1.02
N HIS A 96 9.42 -4.80 -1.87
CA HIS A 96 9.90 -4.57 -3.23
C HIS A 96 11.12 -3.63 -3.24
N ARG A 97 12.06 -3.86 -4.17
CA ARG A 97 13.32 -3.10 -4.33
C ARG A 97 13.66 -2.76 -5.78
N SER A 98 12.69 -2.90 -6.67
CA SER A 98 12.83 -2.66 -8.10
C SER A 98 11.52 -2.19 -8.68
N VAL A 99 11.57 -1.57 -9.86
CA VAL A 99 10.38 -1.15 -10.62
C VAL A 99 9.45 -2.34 -10.88
N ALA A 100 10.00 -3.46 -11.36
CA ALA A 100 9.23 -4.70 -11.53
C ALA A 100 8.59 -5.18 -10.22
N GLY A 101 9.28 -5.01 -9.09
CA GLY A 101 8.76 -5.33 -7.76
C GLY A 101 7.59 -4.42 -7.34
N ILE A 102 7.64 -3.13 -7.67
CA ILE A 102 6.54 -2.16 -7.44
C ILE A 102 5.31 -2.55 -8.26
N LEU A 103 5.50 -2.89 -9.54
CA LEU A 103 4.41 -3.35 -10.41
C LEU A 103 3.79 -4.66 -9.89
N GLY A 104 4.61 -5.60 -9.44
CA GLY A 104 4.15 -6.82 -8.78
C GLY A 104 3.46 -6.55 -7.44
N TYR A 105 3.85 -5.49 -6.71
CA TYR A 105 3.19 -5.06 -5.49
C TYR A 105 1.76 -4.58 -5.77
N ILE A 106 1.57 -3.72 -6.77
CA ILE A 106 0.25 -3.20 -7.18
C ILE A 106 -0.71 -4.36 -7.48
N ARG A 107 -0.26 -5.32 -8.30
CA ARG A 107 -1.05 -6.50 -8.68
C ARG A 107 -1.42 -7.37 -7.48
N ARG A 108 -0.46 -7.66 -6.59
CA ARG A 108 -0.69 -8.45 -5.37
C ARG A 108 -1.68 -7.77 -4.43
N LEU A 109 -1.51 -6.47 -4.17
CA LEU A 109 -2.44 -5.71 -3.34
C LEU A 109 -3.85 -5.71 -3.94
N GLY A 110 -3.97 -5.50 -5.25
CA GLY A 110 -5.24 -5.63 -5.96
C GLY A 110 -5.91 -6.99 -5.76
N ALA A 111 -5.15 -8.07 -5.88
CA ALA A 111 -5.68 -9.43 -5.69
C ALA A 111 -6.14 -9.67 -4.24
N MET A 112 -5.39 -9.22 -3.25
CA MET A 112 -5.75 -9.36 -1.83
C MET A 112 -7.06 -8.65 -1.47
N VAL A 113 -7.45 -7.62 -2.22
CA VAL A 113 -8.70 -6.87 -1.97
C VAL A 113 -9.78 -7.13 -3.04
N GLY A 114 -9.62 -8.18 -3.86
CA GLY A 114 -10.59 -8.55 -4.89
C GLY A 114 -10.69 -7.57 -6.07
N ALA A 115 -9.71 -6.70 -6.25
CA ALA A 115 -9.64 -5.66 -7.28
C ALA A 115 -8.64 -5.97 -8.40
N SER A 116 -8.35 -7.26 -8.68
CA SER A 116 -7.31 -7.69 -9.63
C SER A 116 -7.40 -7.02 -11.00
N ALA A 117 -8.61 -6.89 -11.58
CA ALA A 117 -8.78 -6.26 -12.89
C ALA A 117 -8.44 -4.76 -12.89
N LYS A 118 -8.75 -4.04 -11.80
CA LYS A 118 -8.38 -2.63 -11.65
C LYS A 118 -6.87 -2.50 -11.46
N ALA A 119 -6.27 -3.39 -10.67
CA ALA A 119 -4.84 -3.39 -10.41
C ALA A 119 -4.01 -3.74 -11.64
N GLU A 120 -4.47 -4.68 -12.47
CA GLU A 120 -3.81 -4.99 -13.74
C GLU A 120 -3.82 -3.79 -14.68
N ARG A 121 -4.98 -3.12 -14.81
CA ARG A 121 -5.07 -1.89 -15.61
C ARG A 121 -4.12 -0.81 -15.09
N TYR A 122 -4.12 -0.55 -13.79
CA TYR A 122 -3.27 0.47 -13.18
C TYR A 122 -1.76 0.15 -13.32
N ALA A 123 -1.38 -1.11 -13.13
CA ALA A 123 -0.01 -1.56 -13.35
C ALA A 123 0.40 -1.44 -14.84
N GLY A 124 -0.50 -1.77 -15.77
CA GLY A 124 -0.27 -1.61 -17.20
C GLY A 124 -0.11 -0.15 -17.64
N GLU A 125 -0.88 0.77 -17.07
CA GLU A 125 -0.70 2.22 -17.29
C GLU A 125 0.67 2.69 -16.80
N ALA A 126 1.10 2.24 -15.63
CA ALA A 126 2.44 2.54 -15.10
C ALA A 126 3.55 1.95 -15.97
N GLU A 127 3.41 0.70 -16.42
CA GLU A 127 4.35 0.04 -17.34
C GLU A 127 4.50 0.80 -18.67
N ALA A 128 3.38 1.21 -19.27
CA ALA A 128 3.39 2.01 -20.49
C ALA A 128 4.08 3.36 -20.28
N HIS A 129 3.85 4.02 -19.14
CA HIS A 129 4.51 5.27 -18.80
C HIS A 129 6.02 5.09 -18.63
N ILE A 130 6.46 4.06 -17.91
CA ILE A 130 7.87 3.73 -17.71
C ILE A 130 8.55 3.48 -19.07
N ALA A 131 7.94 2.67 -19.93
CA ALA A 131 8.47 2.40 -21.27
C ALA A 131 8.60 3.68 -22.13
N ALA A 132 7.63 4.60 -22.03
CA ALA A 132 7.70 5.89 -22.71
C ALA A 132 8.87 6.76 -22.18
N VAL A 133 9.08 6.79 -20.87
CA VAL A 133 10.20 7.50 -20.24
C VAL A 133 11.55 6.88 -20.64
N GLU A 134 11.66 5.55 -20.65
CA GLU A 134 12.86 4.85 -21.10
C GLU A 134 13.19 5.17 -22.58
N ALA A 135 12.19 5.14 -23.45
CA ALA A 135 12.35 5.47 -24.87
C ALA A 135 12.77 6.94 -25.07
N ALA A 136 12.24 7.86 -24.27
CA ALA A 136 12.64 9.27 -24.29
C ALA A 136 14.08 9.45 -23.77
N ALA A 137 14.42 8.80 -22.65
CA ALA A 137 15.74 8.86 -22.04
C ALA A 137 16.84 8.28 -22.95
N ALA A 138 16.53 7.24 -23.73
CA ALA A 138 17.44 6.65 -24.70
C ALA A 138 17.86 7.63 -25.81
N ARG A 139 17.07 8.69 -26.06
CA ARG A 139 17.36 9.73 -27.07
C ARG A 139 18.17 10.90 -26.52
N LEU A 140 18.44 10.94 -25.20
CA LEU A 140 19.20 12.04 -24.61
C LEU A 140 20.67 11.97 -25.04
N PRO A 141 21.29 13.11 -25.42
CA PRO A 141 22.66 13.14 -25.92
C PRO A 141 23.70 12.88 -24.81
N ARG A 142 23.30 12.92 -23.54
CA ARG A 142 24.15 12.73 -22.38
C ARG A 142 23.44 11.91 -21.30
N ARG A 143 24.18 11.04 -20.63
CA ARG A 143 23.74 10.29 -19.44
C ARG A 143 24.57 10.76 -18.25
N PRO A 144 24.12 11.79 -17.51
CA PRO A 144 24.84 12.26 -16.33
C PRO A 144 24.94 11.12 -15.31
N ARG A 145 26.06 11.05 -14.59
CA ARG A 145 26.21 10.16 -13.44
C ARG A 145 25.50 10.79 -12.26
N VAL A 146 24.68 10.00 -11.57
CA VAL A 146 23.90 10.40 -10.39
C VAL A 146 24.42 9.64 -9.18
#